data_AF-A0A3N5HHR3-F1
#
_entry.id   AF-A0A3N5HHR3-F1
#
_cell.length_a   1.000
_cell.length_b   1.000
_cell.length_c   1.000
_cell.angle_alpha   90.00
_cell.angle_beta   90.00
_cell.angle_gamma   90.00
#
_symmetry.space_group_name_H-M   'P 1'
#
loop_
_entity.id
_entity.type
_entity.pdbx_description
1 polymer ?
#
loop_
_entity_poly.entity_id
_entity_poly.type
_entity_poly.pdbx_seq_one_letter_code
_entity_poly.pdbx_strand_id
1 'polypeptide(L)' 'MSIDLAKSLYLKMPDVFAKARKKFGRSLTLAEKILVSHADNFDTQTWERGKAMLALRPDRVAMQDAT' A
#
# COMPACT_ATOMS: atom_id res chain seq x y z
N MET A 1 5.80 -16.18 -12.08
CA MET A 1 5.47 -16.11 -10.64
C MET A 1 5.69 -14.71 -10.05
N SER A 2 6.91 -14.16 -9.99
CA SER A 2 7.12 -12.79 -9.45
C SER A 2 6.56 -11.68 -10.36
N ILE A 3 6.73 -11.83 -11.67
CA ILE A 3 6.23 -10.87 -12.68
C ILE A 3 4.70 -10.78 -12.65
N ASP A 4 4.01 -11.90 -12.46
CA ASP A 4 2.54 -11.94 -12.49
C ASP A 4 1.95 -11.23 -11.27
N LEU A 5 2.60 -11.37 -10.11
CA LEU A 5 2.22 -10.67 -8.88
C LEU A 5 2.46 -9.17 -8.99
N ALA A 6 3.58 -8.75 -9.58
CA ALA A 6 3.83 -7.34 -9.87
C ALA A 6 2.79 -6.77 -10.86
N LYS A 7 2.49 -7.50 -11.95
CA LYS A 7 1.49 -7.07 -12.94
C LYS A 7 0.12 -6.87 -12.31
N SER A 8 -0.37 -7.84 -11.52
CA SER A 8 -1.67 -7.71 -10.86
C SER A 8 -1.72 -6.53 -9.88
N LEU A 9 -0.62 -6.28 -9.17
CA LEU A 9 -0.47 -5.11 -8.29
C LEU A 9 -0.55 -3.79 -9.06
N TYR A 10 0.21 -3.64 -10.14
CA TYR A 10 0.20 -2.41 -10.93
C TYR A 10 -1.14 -2.19 -11.65
N LEU A 11 -1.84 -3.25 -12.05
CA LEU A 11 -3.17 -3.15 -12.64
C LEU A 11 -4.22 -2.60 -11.66
N LYS A 12 -4.16 -2.97 -10.37
CA LYS A 12 -5.11 -2.46 -9.34
C LYS A 12 -4.79 -1.04 -8.83
N MET A 13 -3.56 -0.57 -9.01
CA MET A 13 -3.07 0.68 -8.42
C MET A 13 -3.88 1.94 -8.78
N PRO A 14 -4.29 2.17 -10.04
CA PRO A 14 -5.04 3.37 -10.43
C PRO A 14 -6.33 3.56 -9.61
N ASP A 15 -7.10 2.49 -9.43
CA ASP A 15 -8.37 2.52 -8.68
C ASP A 15 -8.14 2.78 -7.20
N VAL A 16 -7.11 2.14 -6.62
CA VAL A 16 -6.70 2.38 -5.23
C VAL A 16 -6.28 3.84 -5.03
N PHE A 17 -5.53 4.42 -5.99
CA PHE A 17 -5.12 5.82 -5.91
C PHE A 17 -6.32 6.77 -5.99
N ALA A 18 -7.29 6.50 -6.87
CA ALA A 18 -8.50 7.29 -6.97
C ALA A 18 -9.27 7.28 -5.64
N LYS A 19 -9.44 6.08 -5.05
CA LYS A 19 -10.08 5.90 -3.74
C LYS A 19 -9.33 6.63 -2.63
N ALA A 20 -8.01 6.51 -2.58
CA ALA A 20 -7.19 7.14 -1.55
C ALA A 20 -7.16 8.67 -1.67
N ARG A 21 -7.07 9.22 -2.88
CA ARG A 21 -7.20 10.68 -3.11
C ARG A 21 -8.54 11.20 -2.63
N LYS A 22 -9.63 10.47 -2.89
CA LYS A 22 -10.97 10.82 -2.40
C LYS A 22 -11.05 10.78 -0.87
N LYS A 23 -10.52 9.73 -0.23
CA LYS A 23 -10.53 9.60 1.25
C LYS A 23 -9.66 10.68 1.94
N PHE A 24 -8.51 11.02 1.36
CA PHE A 24 -7.57 11.96 1.98
C PHE A 24 -7.79 13.42 1.59
N GLY A 25 -8.56 13.69 0.52
CA GLY A 25 -8.84 15.06 0.04
C GLY A 25 -7.63 15.79 -0.53
N ARG A 26 -6.58 15.08 -0.92
CA ARG A 26 -5.32 15.66 -1.46
C ARG A 26 -4.59 14.71 -2.39
N SER A 27 -3.56 15.21 -3.07
CA SER A 27 -2.63 14.39 -3.83
C SER A 27 -1.83 13.43 -2.92
N LEU A 28 -1.38 12.32 -3.51
CA LEU A 28 -0.61 11.28 -2.82
C LEU A 28 0.87 11.41 -3.18
N THR A 29 1.74 11.32 -2.18
CA THR A 29 3.17 11.12 -2.40
C THR A 29 3.45 9.72 -2.96
N LEU A 30 4.67 9.48 -3.46
CA LEU A 30 5.06 8.16 -3.93
C LEU A 30 4.94 7.10 -2.80
N ALA A 31 5.45 7.42 -1.61
CA ALA A 31 5.36 6.53 -0.45
C ALA A 31 3.91 6.20 -0.09
N GLU A 32 3.02 7.20 -0.12
CA GLU A 32 1.59 6.95 0.15
C GLU A 32 0.96 6.03 -0.88
N LYS A 33 1.23 6.25 -2.17
CA LYS A 33 0.75 5.37 -3.25
C LYS A 33 1.16 3.92 -2.99
N ILE A 34 2.41 3.68 -2.59
CA ILE A 34 2.89 2.34 -2.27
C ILE A 34 2.13 1.80 -1.04
N LEU A 35 2.11 2.53 0.07
CA LEU A 35 1.45 2.07 1.31
C LEU A 35 -0.04 1.74 1.12
N VAL A 36 -0.81 2.60 0.44
CA VAL A 36 -2.25 2.34 0.23
C VAL A 36 -2.50 1.14 -0.68
N SER A 37 -1.60 0.84 -1.61
CA SER A 37 -1.72 -0.30 -2.52
C SER A 37 -1.45 -1.65 -1.87
N HIS A 38 -0.75 -1.63 -0.74
CA HIS A 38 -0.40 -2.80 0.07
C HIS A 38 -1.13 -2.82 1.41
N ALA A 39 -2.16 -1.99 1.60
CA ALA A 39 -2.99 -2.05 2.79
C ALA A 39 -3.78 -3.37 2.82
N ASP A 40 -3.88 -3.99 4.00
CA ASP A 40 -4.71 -5.18 4.17
C ASP A 40 -6.20 -4.85 3.98
N ASN A 41 -6.68 -3.85 4.72
CA ASN A 41 -8.00 -3.27 4.52
C ASN A 41 -7.92 -1.74 4.58
N PHE A 42 -8.06 -1.10 3.42
CA PHE A 42 -7.96 0.35 3.30
C PHE A 42 -9.09 1.10 4.04
N ASP A 43 -10.29 0.54 4.09
CA ASP A 43 -11.49 1.22 4.57
C ASP A 43 -11.55 1.25 6.09
N THR A 44 -11.25 0.11 6.74
CA THR A 44 -11.31 -0.04 8.20
C THR A 44 -10.08 0.53 8.92
N GLN A 45 -9.01 0.83 8.18
CA GLN A 45 -7.78 1.39 8.74
C GLN A 45 -7.85 2.91 8.93
N THR A 46 -7.26 3.38 10.04
CA THR A 46 -6.97 4.79 10.31
C THR A 46 -5.71 5.23 9.55
N TRP A 47 -5.79 6.39 8.91
CA TRP A 47 -4.72 6.94 8.07
C TRP A 47 -4.27 8.29 8.60
N GLU A 48 -3.53 8.27 9.71
CA GLU A 48 -2.96 9.47 10.33
C GLU A 48 -1.43 9.44 10.25
N ARG A 49 -0.84 10.44 9.57
CA ARG A 49 0.61 10.53 9.39
C ARG A 49 1.31 10.66 10.74
N GLY A 50 2.34 9.84 10.95
CA GLY A 50 3.15 9.88 12.17
C GLY A 50 2.47 9.30 13.41
N LYS A 51 1.24 8.78 13.31
CA LYS A 51 0.52 8.18 14.45
C LYS A 51 -0.09 6.82 14.15
N ALA A 52 -0.60 6.60 12.94
CA ALA A 52 -1.26 5.34 12.61
C ALA A 52 -0.25 4.19 12.49
N MET A 53 -0.59 3.06 13.10
CA MET A 53 0.07 1.78 12.83
C MET A 53 -0.70 1.07 11.73
N LEU A 54 -0.04 0.85 10.59
CA LEU A 54 -0.70 0.34 9.38
C LEU A 54 -0.57 -1.19 9.30
N ALA A 55 -1.70 -1.87 9.13
CA ALA A 55 -1.77 -3.25 8.67
C ALA A 55 -1.52 -3.31 7.15
N LEU A 56 -0.41 -3.93 6.77
CA LEU A 56 0.04 -4.03 5.39
C LEU A 56 0.24 -5.51 4.98
N ARG A 57 0.26 -5.75 3.67
CA ARG A 57 0.59 -7.03 3.04
C ARG A 57 1.89 -6.86 2.24
N PRO A 58 3.05 -7.12 2.84
CA PRO A 58 4.32 -7.12 2.12
C PRO A 58 4.34 -8.23 1.05
N ASP A 59 4.86 -7.91 -0.13
CA ASP A 59 4.90 -8.88 -1.24
C ASP A 59 6.04 -9.89 -1.11
N ARG A 60 7.11 -9.53 -0.38
CA ARG A 60 8.27 -10.38 -0.18
C ARG A 60 8.95 -10.09 1.15
N VAL A 61 9.62 -11.11 1.67
CA VAL A 61 10.52 -11.02 2.81
C VAL A 61 11.89 -11.53 2.37
N ALA A 62 12.93 -10.82 2.77
CA ALA A 62 14.31 -11.27 2.65
C ALA A 62 14.90 -11.29 4.06
N MET A 63 15.49 -12.42 4.45
CA MET A 63 16.18 -12.60 5.72
C MET A 63 17.67 -12.80 5.45
N GLN A 64 18.49 -12.42 6.43
CA GLN A 64 19.94 -12.59 6.42
C GLN A 64 20.33 -13.47 7.60
N ASP A 65 21.52 -14.06 7.57
CA ASP A 65 21.93 -15.14 8.49
C ASP A 65 21.95 -14.75 9.97
N ALA A 66 22.08 -13.47 10.30
CA ALA A 66 22.11 -12.98 11.68
C ALA A 66 20.75 -12.46 12.23
N THR A 67 19.63 -12.54 11.49
CA THR A 67 18.30 -12.09 11.94
C THR A 67 17.17 -12.97 11.45
#